data_AF-A0A161ZTF6-F1
#
_entry.id   AF-A0A161ZTF6-F1
#
_cell.length_a   1.000
_cell.length_b   1.000
_cell.length_c   1.000
_cell.angle_alpha   90.00
_cell.angle_beta   90.00
_cell.angle_gamma   90.00
#
_symmetry.space_group_name_H-M   'P 1'
#
loop_
_entity.id
_entity.type
_entity.pdbx_description
1 polymer ?
#
loop_
_entity_poly.entity_id
_entity_poly.type
_entity_poly.pdbx_seq_one_letter_code
_entity_poly.pdbx_strand_id
1 'polypeptide(L)'
;MDAANRLSAIAAEMGQLQNEIQEHRRVLNFLLRSVRTMDPARKEARIRATRERIEGLEERLQALRAEQEALIVRAATHGHRGD
;
A
#
# COMPACT_ATOMS: atom_id res chain seq x y z
N MET A 1 -12.01 21.09 1.15
CA MET A 1 -11.50 20.08 0.21
C MET A 1 -12.68 19.22 -0.20
N ASP A 2 -13.03 19.23 -1.48
CA ASP A 2 -14.18 18.51 -2.04
C ASP A 2 -13.98 17.00 -1.94
N ALA A 3 -15.07 16.25 -1.76
CA ALA A 3 -15.03 14.79 -1.65
C ALA A 3 -14.36 14.14 -2.89
N ALA A 4 -14.61 14.69 -4.08
CA ALA A 4 -13.96 14.27 -5.32
C ALA A 4 -12.44 14.52 -5.32
N ASN A 5 -11.99 15.66 -4.78
CA ASN A 5 -10.56 15.98 -4.70
C ASN A 5 -9.85 15.04 -3.70
N ARG A 6 -10.49 14.69 -2.58
CA ARG A 6 -9.95 13.71 -1.64
C ARG A 6 -9.90 12.30 -2.24
N LEU A 7 -10.95 11.88 -2.95
CA LEU A 7 -10.98 10.58 -3.65
C LEU A 7 -9.86 10.47 -4.69
N SER A 8 -9.59 11.54 -5.44
CA SER A 8 -8.48 11.59 -6.41
C SER A 8 -7.12 11.48 -5.70
N ALA A 9 -6.92 12.20 -4.60
CA ALA A 9 -5.71 12.11 -3.79
C ALA A 9 -5.49 10.68 -3.24
N ILE A 10 -6.51 10.06 -2.68
CA ILE A 10 -6.44 8.67 -2.18
C ILE A 10 -6.09 7.70 -3.32
N ALA A 11 -6.67 7.86 -4.51
CA ALA A 11 -6.34 7.03 -5.66
C ALA A 11 -4.86 7.16 -6.07
N ALA A 12 -4.31 8.38 -6.07
CA ALA A 12 -2.90 8.63 -6.33
C ALA A 12 -1.99 7.99 -5.24
N GLU A 13 -2.30 8.21 -3.97
CA GLU A 13 -1.58 7.63 -2.83
C GLU A 13 -1.58 6.09 -2.90
N MET A 14 -2.73 5.47 -3.18
CA MET A 14 -2.83 4.01 -3.35
C MET A 14 -2.01 3.49 -4.53
N GLY A 15 -1.95 4.24 -5.64
CA GLY A 15 -1.10 3.91 -6.78
C GLY A 15 0.39 3.92 -6.43
N GLN A 16 0.83 4.94 -5.68
CA GLN A 16 2.22 5.04 -5.21
C GLN A 16 2.59 3.90 -4.26
N LEU A 17 1.73 3.60 -3.27
CA LEU A 17 1.96 2.51 -2.33
C LEU A 17 2.03 1.15 -3.03
N GLN A 18 1.16 0.90 -4.02
CA GLN A 18 1.23 -0.33 -4.80
C GLN A 18 2.55 -0.46 -5.56
N ASN A 19 3.06 0.64 -6.13
CA ASN A 19 4.35 0.63 -6.79
C ASN A 19 5.50 0.34 -5.80
N GLU A 20 5.49 0.97 -4.62
CA GLU A 20 6.51 0.74 -3.58
C GLU A 20 6.48 -0.72 -3.07
N ILE A 21 5.29 -1.29 -2.86
CA ILE A 21 5.11 -2.70 -2.50
C ILE A 21 5.71 -3.61 -3.58
N GLN A 22 5.43 -3.33 -4.87
CA GLN A 22 5.97 -4.12 -5.97
C GLN A 22 7.50 -4.05 -6.04
N GLU A 23 8.09 -2.88 -5.82
CA GLU A 23 9.53 -2.71 -5.75
C GLU A 23 10.16 -3.52 -4.61
N HIS A 24 9.59 -3.43 -3.40
CA HIS A 24 10.06 -4.24 -2.27
C HIS A 24 9.89 -5.73 -2.51
N ARG A 25 8.82 -6.18 -3.17
CA ARG A 25 8.63 -7.58 -3.56
C ARG A 25 9.69 -8.05 -4.55
N ARG A 26 10.12 -7.20 -5.50
CA ARG A 26 11.23 -7.52 -6.41
C ARG A 26 12.55 -7.67 -5.65
N VAL A 27 12.85 -6.76 -4.72
CA VAL A 27 14.05 -6.84 -3.87
C VAL A 27 14.02 -8.11 -3.02
N LEU A 28 12.87 -8.42 -2.40
CA LEU A 28 12.70 -9.64 -1.61
C LEU A 28 12.92 -10.90 -2.46
N ASN A 29 12.36 -10.96 -3.68
CA ASN A 29 12.54 -12.08 -4.59
C ASN A 29 14.02 -12.27 -4.96
N PHE A 30 14.71 -11.17 -5.27
CA PHE A 30 16.15 -11.18 -5.54
C PHE A 30 16.95 -11.72 -4.34
N LEU A 31 16.65 -11.24 -3.13
CA LEU A 31 17.30 -11.71 -1.91
C LEU A 31 17.08 -13.22 -1.71
N LEU A 32 15.84 -13.68 -1.82
CA LEU A 32 15.49 -15.10 -1.64
C LEU A 32 16.23 -16.00 -2.64
N ARG A 33 16.32 -15.57 -3.90
CA ARG A 33 16.95 -16.33 -4.98
C ARG A 33 18.49 -16.26 -4.99
N SER A 34 19.09 -15.29 -4.32
CA SER A 34 20.55 -15.12 -4.30
C SER A 34 21.23 -16.14 -3.37
N VAL A 35 22.13 -16.97 -3.90
CA VAL A 35 22.70 -18.13 -3.17
C VAL A 35 24.09 -17.86 -2.57
N ARG A 36 24.87 -16.88 -3.06
CA ARG A 36 26.33 -16.85 -2.77
C ARG A 36 26.98 -15.50 -2.42
N THR A 37 26.25 -14.39 -2.38
CA THR A 37 26.90 -13.05 -2.33
C THR A 37 26.77 -12.30 -1.00
N MET A 38 26.13 -12.85 0.02
CA MET A 38 25.89 -12.12 1.27
C MET A 38 25.98 -13.03 2.48
N ASP A 39 26.49 -12.48 3.59
CA ASP A 39 26.46 -13.12 4.90
C ASP A 39 25.01 -13.56 5.24
N PRO A 40 24.81 -14.80 5.71
CA PRO A 40 23.48 -15.35 5.94
C PRO A 40 22.68 -14.58 7.00
N ALA A 41 23.32 -14.09 8.06
CA ALA A 41 22.64 -13.31 9.09
C ALA A 41 22.18 -11.94 8.56
N ARG A 42 23.03 -11.26 7.79
CA ARG A 42 22.67 -10.03 7.08
C ARG A 42 21.56 -10.26 6.05
N LYS A 43 21.58 -11.41 5.38
CA LYS A 43 20.52 -11.82 4.44
C LYS A 43 19.19 -11.99 5.13
N GLU A 44 19.17 -12.72 6.23
CA GLU A 44 17.95 -12.91 7.01
C GLU A 44 17.42 -11.58 7.57
N ALA A 45 18.29 -10.74 8.12
CA ALA A 45 17.91 -9.42 8.62
C ALA A 45 17.28 -8.53 7.52
N ARG A 46 17.87 -8.50 6.31
CA ARG A 46 17.30 -7.75 5.18
C ARG A 46 15.97 -8.34 4.71
N ILE A 47 15.83 -9.67 4.71
CA ILE A 47 14.56 -10.33 4.37
C ILE A 47 13.47 -9.94 5.37
N ARG A 48 13.75 -10.00 6.68
CA ARG A 48 12.80 -9.58 7.72
C ARG A 48 12.39 -8.13 7.57
N ALA A 49 13.37 -7.21 7.48
CA ALA A 49 13.09 -5.78 7.32
C ALA A 49 12.27 -5.47 6.05
N THR A 50 12.55 -6.18 4.94
CA THR A 50 11.78 -5.98 3.69
C THR A 50 10.34 -6.49 3.83
N ARG A 51 10.13 -7.60 4.56
CA ARG A 51 8.78 -8.13 4.83
C ARG A 51 7.97 -7.20 5.74
N GLU A 52 8.56 -6.75 6.84
CA GLU A 52 7.94 -5.76 7.74
C GLU A 52 7.57 -4.48 6.98
N ARG A 53 8.44 -4.04 6.06
CA ARG A 53 8.15 -2.87 5.22
C ARG A 53 6.95 -3.11 4.29
N ILE A 54 6.89 -4.27 3.63
CA ILE A 54 5.75 -4.64 2.77
C ILE A 54 4.46 -4.68 3.59
N GLU A 55 4.48 -5.31 4.76
CA GLU A 55 3.32 -5.44 5.64
C GLU A 55 2.78 -4.06 6.05
N GLY A 56 3.65 -3.14 6.51
CA GLY A 56 3.22 -1.78 6.87
C GLY A 56 2.65 -0.99 5.69
N LEU A 57 3.16 -1.19 4.48
CA LEU A 57 2.60 -0.56 3.28
C LEU A 57 1.25 -1.17 2.88
N GLU A 58 1.09 -2.48 3.03
CA GLU A 58 -0.20 -3.17 2.81
C GLU A 58 -1.26 -2.72 3.82
N GLU A 59 -0.89 -2.54 5.08
CA GLU A 59 -1.77 -2.00 6.13
C GLU A 59 -2.22 -0.58 5.78
N ARG A 60 -1.28 0.27 5.33
CA ARG A 60 -1.60 1.63 4.89
C ARG A 60 -2.51 1.63 3.66
N LEU A 61 -2.28 0.73 2.71
CA LEU A 61 -3.13 0.57 1.53
C LEU A 61 -4.56 0.16 1.93
N GLN A 62 -4.70 -0.74 2.91
CA GLN A 62 -6.00 -1.15 3.42
C GLN A 62 -6.73 0.00 4.12
N ALA A 63 -6.03 0.80 4.92
CA ALA A 63 -6.60 1.98 5.57
C ALA A 63 -7.12 3.01 4.54
N LEU A 64 -6.35 3.25 3.47
CA LEU A 64 -6.77 4.15 2.38
C LEU A 64 -7.99 3.61 1.61
N ARG A 65 -8.08 2.29 1.39
CA ARG A 65 -9.26 1.67 0.79
C ARG A 65 -10.50 1.83 1.66
N ALA A 66 -10.38 1.63 2.97
CA ALA A 66 -11.47 1.86 3.91
C ALA A 66 -11.92 3.33 3.92
N GLU A 67 -10.96 4.27 3.87
CA GLU A 67 -11.28 5.71 3.75
C GLU A 67 -12.00 6.02 2.43
N GLN A 68 -11.54 5.47 1.31
CA GLN A 68 -12.19 5.62 0.00
C GLN A 68 -13.64 5.11 0.04
N GLU A 69 -13.88 3.92 0.58
CA GLU A 69 -15.21 3.34 0.70
C GLU A 69 -16.14 4.20 1.56
N ALA A 70 -15.67 4.66 2.72
CA ALA A 70 -16.43 5.54 3.59
C ALA A 70 -16.83 6.85 2.90
N LEU A 71 -15.93 7.42 2.09
CA LEU A 71 -16.21 8.63 1.31
C LEU A 71 -17.25 8.39 0.21
N ILE A 72 -17.17 7.25 -0.50
CA ILE A 72 -18.14 6.86 -1.53
C ILE A 72 -19.52 6.65 -0.91
N VAL A 73 -19.61 5.89 0.19
CA VAL A 73 -20.87 5.64 0.91
C VAL A 73 -21.47 6.96 1.40
N ARG A 74 -20.67 7.85 1.98
CA ARG A 74 -21.15 9.17 2.44
C ARG A 74 -21.69 10.01 1.29
N ALA A 75 -21.04 10.00 0.13
CA ALA A 75 -21.50 10.73 -1.05
C ALA A 75 -22.84 10.16 -1.59
N ALA A 76 -22.97 8.83 -1.65
CA ALA A 76 -24.20 8.16 -2.09
C ALA A 76 -25.39 8.47 -1.15
N THR A 77 -25.17 8.42 0.16
CA THR A 77 -26.21 8.70 1.16
C THR A 77 -26.65 10.18 1.15
N HIS A 78 -25.75 11.11 0.82
CA HIS A 78 -26.12 12.53 0.66
C HIS A 78 -26.86 12.82 -0.65
N GLY A 79 -26.55 12.10 -1.74
CA GLY A 79 -27.24 12.24 -3.02
C GLY A 79 -28.68 11.74 -3.01
N HIS A 80 -29.03 10.80 -2.12
CA HIS A 80 -30.37 10.19 -2.06
C HIS A 80 -31.43 11.04 -1.31
N ARG A 81 -31.03 12.13 -0.62
CA ARG A 81 -31.94 12.94 0.20
C ARG A 81 -32.42 14.24 -0.48
N GLY A 82 -32.11 14.41 -1.75
CA GLY A 82 -32.51 15.56 -2.56
C GLY A 82 -33.15 15.12 -3.87
N ASP A 83 -34.31 14.49 -3.78
CA ASP A 83 -35.32 14.41 -4.86
C ASP A 83 -36.70 14.61 -4.22
#